data_AF-A0A1A9VYP1-F1
#
_entry.id   AF-A0A1A9VYP1-F1
#
_cell.length_a   1.000
_cell.length_b   1.000
_cell.length_c   1.000
_cell.angle_alpha   90.00
_cell.angle_beta   90.00
_cell.angle_gamma   90.00
#
_symmetry.space_group_name_H-M   'P 1'
#
loop_
_entity.id
_entity.type
_entity.pdbx_description
1 polymer ?
#
loop_
_entity_poly.entity_id
_entity_poly.type
_entity_poly.pdbx_seq_one_letter_code
_entity_poly.pdbx_strand_id
1 'polypeptide(L)'
;HLQPHQSHQTLAQQQQSQQQHQQQQQFAIADSNTNSAVAKSFVPCKVCGDKASGYHYGVTSCEGCKGFFRRSIQKQIEYRCLRDGKCLVIRLNRNRCQYCRFKKCLSAGMSRDCK
;
A
#
# COMPACT_ATOMS: atom_id res chain seq x y z
N HIS A 1 -31.28 -54.08 25.48
CA HIS A 1 -31.77 -52.72 25.76
C HIS A 1 -30.63 -51.74 25.42
N LEU A 2 -30.86 -50.79 24.48
CA LEU A 2 -30.21 -49.49 24.15
C LEU A 2 -28.77 -49.17 24.67
N GLN A 3 -27.84 -48.45 24.02
CA GLN A 3 -27.63 -47.71 22.75
C GLN A 3 -26.17 -47.16 22.79
N PRO A 4 -25.43 -46.92 21.68
CA PRO A 4 -24.23 -46.07 21.68
C PRO A 4 -24.48 -44.76 20.91
N HIS A 5 -24.21 -43.61 21.53
CA HIS A 5 -24.19 -42.30 20.88
C HIS A 5 -22.94 -41.56 21.35
N GLN A 6 -21.95 -41.36 20.45
CA GLN A 6 -20.98 -40.25 20.45
C GLN A 6 -19.84 -40.52 19.43
N SER A 7 -20.07 -40.24 18.15
CA SER A 7 -18.98 -40.22 17.16
C SER A 7 -19.23 -39.34 15.92
N HIS A 8 -20.36 -38.64 15.82
CA HIS A 8 -20.75 -37.95 14.59
C HIS A 8 -20.48 -36.42 14.56
N GLN A 9 -19.95 -35.81 15.61
CA GLN A 9 -19.75 -34.35 15.65
C GLN A 9 -18.40 -33.84 15.09
N THR A 10 -17.37 -34.69 14.96
CA THR A 10 -16.01 -34.26 14.57
C THR A 10 -15.80 -34.10 13.07
N LEU A 11 -16.52 -34.85 12.23
CA LEU A 11 -16.37 -34.77 10.76
C LEU A 11 -16.96 -33.49 10.15
N ALA A 12 -18.07 -32.99 10.70
CA ALA A 12 -18.70 -31.76 10.22
C ALA A 12 -17.85 -30.50 10.51
N GLN A 13 -17.13 -30.48 11.64
CA GLN A 13 -16.23 -29.38 11.99
C GLN A 13 -14.95 -29.36 11.13
N GLN A 14 -14.41 -30.52 10.74
CA GLN A 14 -13.28 -30.56 9.81
C GLN A 14 -13.65 -30.07 8.40
N GLN A 15 -14.84 -30.40 7.89
CA GLN A 15 -15.28 -29.92 6.57
C GLN A 15 -15.47 -28.39 6.53
N GLN A 16 -15.99 -27.78 7.61
CA GLN A 16 -16.14 -26.32 7.68
C GLN A 16 -14.80 -25.57 7.65
N SER A 17 -13.75 -26.13 8.25
CA SER A 17 -12.40 -25.51 8.23
C SER A 17 -11.75 -25.51 6.84
N GLN A 18 -12.04 -26.50 5.99
CA GLN A 18 -11.52 -26.57 4.62
C GLN A 18 -12.24 -25.59 3.67
N GLN A 19 -13.55 -25.35 3.85
CA GLN A 19 -14.30 -24.40 3.03
C GLN A 19 -13.83 -22.95 3.24
N GLN A 20 -13.43 -22.57 4.46
CA GLN A 20 -12.92 -21.22 4.73
C GLN A 20 -11.57 -20.93 4.05
N HIS A 21 -10.71 -21.95 3.86
CA HIS A 21 -9.41 -21.75 3.22
C HIS A 21 -9.51 -21.56 1.69
N GLN A 22 -10.54 -22.12 1.04
CA GLN A 22 -10.78 -21.87 -0.39
C GLN A 22 -11.33 -20.45 -0.65
N GLN A 23 -12.07 -19.86 0.29
CA GLN A 23 -12.65 -18.52 0.10
C GLN A 23 -11.60 -17.39 0.19
N GLN A 24 -10.48 -17.60 0.90
CA GLN A 24 -9.40 -16.61 0.96
C GLN A 24 -8.55 -16.53 -0.32
N GLN A 25 -8.53 -17.56 -1.17
CA GLN A 25 -7.81 -17.53 -2.45
C GLN A 25 -8.53 -16.73 -3.54
N GLN A 26 -9.80 -16.35 -3.34
CA GLN A 26 -10.61 -15.65 -4.35
C GLN A 26 -10.50 -14.11 -4.33
N PHE A 27 -9.73 -13.50 -3.42
CA PHE A 27 -9.53 -12.04 -3.40
C PHE A 27 -8.37 -11.54 -4.29
N ALA A 28 -7.71 -12.43 -5.04
CA ALA A 28 -6.56 -12.09 -5.88
C ALA A 28 -6.90 -11.89 -7.37
N ILE A 29 -8.18 -11.94 -7.78
CA ILE A 29 -8.56 -11.82 -9.19
C ILE A 29 -9.70 -10.79 -9.36
N ALA A 30 -9.36 -9.52 -9.17
CA ALA A 30 -10.22 -8.41 -9.61
C ALA A 30 -9.33 -7.30 -10.16
N ASP A 31 -8.82 -7.51 -11.36
CA ASP A 31 -8.69 -6.49 -12.42
C ASP A 31 -8.24 -7.19 -13.72
N SER A 32 -9.08 -8.12 -14.19
CA SER A 32 -8.97 -8.65 -15.55
C SER A 32 -9.60 -7.64 -16.50
N ASN A 33 -8.80 -6.66 -16.94
CA ASN A 33 -9.02 -6.02 -18.23
C ASN A 33 -7.78 -6.29 -19.08
N THR A 34 -7.79 -7.46 -19.71
CA THR A 34 -6.77 -7.94 -20.65
C THR A 34 -6.79 -7.08 -21.91
N ASN A 35 -5.91 -6.08 -21.92
CA ASN A 35 -5.25 -5.70 -23.15
C ASN A 35 -3.80 -6.21 -23.05
N SER A 36 -3.49 -7.21 -23.86
CA SER A 36 -2.24 -7.97 -23.86
C SER A 36 -1.02 -7.07 -24.10
N ALA A 37 -0.33 -6.73 -23.02
CA ALA A 37 1.09 -6.44 -23.02
C ALA A 37 1.61 -6.96 -21.69
N VAL A 38 2.53 -7.92 -21.73
CA VAL A 38 3.31 -8.46 -20.60
C VAL A 38 3.28 -7.46 -19.45
N ALA A 39 2.54 -7.75 -18.38
CA ALA A 39 2.35 -6.83 -17.26
C ALA A 39 3.72 -6.55 -16.65
N LYS A 40 4.41 -5.53 -17.17
CA LYS A 40 5.68 -5.05 -16.62
C LYS A 40 5.35 -4.61 -15.22
N SER A 41 5.73 -5.44 -14.24
CA SER A 41 5.64 -5.12 -12.82
C SER A 41 6.28 -3.75 -12.63
N PHE A 42 5.48 -2.74 -12.32
CA PHE A 42 5.99 -1.40 -12.12
C PHE A 42 6.51 -1.26 -10.70
N VAL A 43 7.60 -0.51 -10.53
CA VAL A 43 8.12 -0.21 -9.20
C VAL A 43 7.23 0.87 -8.58
N PRO A 44 6.65 0.66 -7.38
CA PRO A 44 5.80 1.65 -6.75
C PRO A 44 6.61 2.76 -6.08
N CYS A 45 6.06 3.97 -6.09
CA CYS A 45 6.56 5.11 -5.33
C CYS A 45 6.46 4.83 -3.83
N LYS A 46 7.59 4.82 -3.11
CA LYS A 46 7.64 4.54 -1.67
C LYS A 46 6.80 5.50 -0.82
N VAL A 47 6.46 6.69 -1.35
CA VAL A 47 5.67 7.70 -0.64
C VAL A 47 4.16 7.49 -0.83
N CYS A 48 3.66 7.32 -2.05
CA CYS A 48 2.21 7.34 -2.32
C CYS A 48 1.69 6.11 -3.08
N GLY A 49 2.54 5.14 -3.40
CA GLY A 49 2.17 3.93 -4.12
C GLY A 49 1.90 4.10 -5.62
N ASP A 50 1.91 5.33 -6.13
CA ASP A 50 1.79 5.60 -7.58
C ASP A 50 2.98 5.03 -8.37
N LYS A 51 2.83 4.89 -9.69
CA LYS A 51 3.91 4.38 -10.56
C LYS A 51 5.16 5.25 -10.42
N ALA A 52 6.29 4.66 -10.01
CA ALA A 52 7.55 5.39 -9.94
C ALA A 52 8.07 5.69 -11.35
N SER A 53 8.68 6.86 -11.51
CA SER A 53 9.40 7.22 -12.74
C SER A 53 10.90 6.91 -12.64
N GLY A 54 11.41 6.65 -11.43
CA GLY A 54 12.81 6.31 -11.19
C GLY A 54 13.21 6.51 -9.72
N TYR A 55 14.52 6.55 -9.49
CA TYR A 55 15.12 6.94 -8.21
C TYR A 55 15.27 8.46 -8.16
N HIS A 56 14.61 9.11 -7.19
CA HIS A 56 14.74 10.55 -6.95
C HIS A 56 14.96 10.79 -5.48
N TYR A 57 15.97 11.59 -5.15
CA TYR A 57 16.33 11.89 -3.77
C TYR A 57 16.51 10.61 -2.93
N GLY A 58 17.20 9.60 -3.48
CA GLY A 58 17.57 8.39 -2.73
C GLY A 58 16.49 7.31 -2.63
N VAL A 59 15.31 7.49 -3.22
CA VAL A 59 14.22 6.48 -3.17
C VAL A 59 13.49 6.35 -4.51
N THR A 60 12.85 5.20 -4.76
CA THR A 60 11.90 5.06 -5.87
C THR A 60 10.67 5.94 -5.64
N SER A 61 10.43 6.89 -6.53
CA SER A 61 9.32 7.82 -6.40
C SER A 61 8.71 8.23 -7.75
N CYS A 62 7.48 8.74 -7.69
CA CYS A 62 6.79 9.30 -8.84
C CYS A 62 7.12 10.79 -9.02
N GLU A 63 6.89 11.34 -10.21
CA GLU A 63 7.12 12.76 -10.52
C GLU A 63 6.41 13.71 -9.53
N GLY A 64 5.21 13.33 -9.07
CA GLY A 64 4.46 14.11 -8.10
C GLY A 64 5.17 14.25 -6.76
N CYS A 65 5.78 13.19 -6.24
CA CYS A 65 6.49 13.23 -4.96
C CYS A 65 7.90 13.80 -5.09
N LYS A 66 8.59 13.54 -6.21
CA LYS A 66 9.85 14.22 -6.58
C LYS A 66 9.69 15.74 -6.59
N GLY A 67 8.72 16.26 -7.35
CA GLY A 67 8.51 17.70 -7.48
C GLY A 67 8.01 18.34 -6.17
N PHE A 68 7.19 17.62 -5.40
CA PHE A 68 6.78 18.07 -4.08
C PHE A 68 7.98 18.21 -3.15
N PHE A 69 8.77 17.14 -2.98
CA PHE A 69 9.94 17.13 -2.10
C PHE A 69 10.95 18.24 -2.47
N ARG A 70 11.27 18.39 -3.76
CA ARG A 70 12.13 19.46 -4.27
C ARG A 70 11.68 20.84 -3.81
N ARG A 71 10.40 21.17 -3.99
CA ARG A 71 9.86 22.49 -3.59
C ARG A 71 9.87 22.67 -2.09
N SER A 72 9.56 21.62 -1.32
CA SER A 72 9.57 21.66 0.15
C SER A 72 10.96 21.99 0.69
N ILE A 73 12.03 21.35 0.18
CA ILE A 73 13.39 21.60 0.66
C ILE A 73 13.99 22.91 0.14
N GLN A 74 13.71 23.29 -1.13
CA GLN A 74 14.27 24.52 -1.72
C GLN A 74 13.73 25.78 -1.06
N LYS A 75 12.45 25.76 -0.69
CA LYS A 75 11.79 26.89 -0.03
C LYS A 75 11.73 26.75 1.49
N GLN A 76 12.34 25.70 2.04
CA GLN A 76 12.31 25.37 3.47
C GLN A 76 10.88 25.47 4.06
N ILE A 77 9.91 24.86 3.37
CA ILE A 77 8.50 25.04 3.73
C ILE A 77 8.18 24.21 4.97
N GLU A 78 7.71 24.90 6.01
CA GLU A 78 7.13 24.26 7.18
C GLU A 78 5.64 24.00 6.96
N TYR A 79 5.27 22.72 6.95
CA TYR A 79 3.86 22.32 6.85
C TYR A 79 3.28 22.03 8.23
N ARG A 80 1.97 22.22 8.37
CA ARG A 80 1.20 21.82 9.56
C ARG A 80 0.12 20.81 9.18
N CYS A 81 -0.09 19.80 10.02
CA CYS A 81 -1.26 18.92 9.90
C CYS A 81 -2.45 19.56 10.62
N LEU A 82 -3.63 19.49 10.02
CA LEU A 82 -4.90 19.91 10.64
C LEU A 82 -5.62 18.74 11.37
N ARG A 83 -4.93 17.60 11.53
CA ARG A 83 -5.36 16.37 12.19
C ARG A 83 -4.18 15.84 13.01
N ASP A 84 -4.13 14.55 13.28
CA ASP A 84 -3.15 13.92 14.19
C ASP A 84 -1.76 13.65 13.57
N GLY A 85 -1.42 14.26 12.43
CA GLY A 85 -0.13 14.02 11.78
C GLY A 85 0.07 12.59 11.24
N LYS A 86 -1.03 11.83 11.08
CA LYS A 86 -1.07 10.42 10.62
C LYS A 86 -1.95 10.22 9.37
N CYS A 87 -2.07 11.24 8.52
CA CYS A 87 -2.93 11.15 7.34
C CYS A 87 -2.40 10.09 6.37
N LEU A 88 -3.28 9.23 5.87
CA LEU A 88 -2.94 8.27 4.83
C LEU A 88 -2.51 9.01 3.55
N VAL A 89 -1.34 8.66 3.01
CA VAL A 89 -0.78 9.23 1.78
C VAL A 89 -0.75 8.16 0.70
N ILE A 90 -1.72 8.22 -0.20
CA ILE A 90 -1.86 7.36 -1.40
C ILE A 90 -2.06 8.22 -2.66
N ARG A 91 -1.98 7.62 -3.86
CA ARG A 91 -2.12 8.32 -5.16
C ARG A 91 -3.29 9.30 -5.19
N LEU A 92 -4.46 8.87 -4.70
CA LEU A 92 -5.70 9.64 -4.77
C LEU A 92 -5.77 10.83 -3.79
N ASN A 93 -5.08 10.76 -2.65
CA ASN A 93 -5.27 11.71 -1.55
C ASN A 93 -3.97 12.37 -1.05
N ARG A 94 -2.83 12.10 -1.70
CA ARG A 94 -1.52 12.64 -1.31
C ARG A 94 -1.47 14.18 -1.21
N ASN A 95 -2.35 14.89 -1.89
CA ASN A 95 -2.43 16.35 -1.83
C ASN A 95 -3.24 16.88 -0.64
N ARG A 96 -4.02 16.04 0.07
CA ARG A 96 -4.90 16.47 1.17
C ARG A 96 -4.14 16.97 2.41
N CYS A 97 -2.93 16.47 2.65
CA CYS A 97 -2.11 16.92 3.79
C CYS A 97 -0.64 16.95 3.42
N GLN A 98 -0.14 18.17 3.20
CA GLN A 98 1.26 18.39 2.83
C GLN A 98 2.23 17.98 3.94
N TYR A 99 1.88 18.23 5.21
CA TYR A 99 2.68 17.79 6.36
C TYR A 99 2.91 16.28 6.35
N CYS A 100 1.84 15.49 6.28
CA CYS A 100 1.97 14.03 6.32
C CYS A 100 2.68 13.50 5.07
N ARG A 101 2.47 14.14 3.91
CA ARG A 101 3.19 13.80 2.69
C ARG A 101 4.68 14.05 2.83
N PHE A 102 5.09 15.22 3.34
CA PHE A 102 6.50 15.57 3.50
C PHE A 102 7.17 14.72 4.57
N LYS A 103 6.51 14.51 5.71
CA LYS A 103 6.93 13.55 6.74
C LYS A 103 7.13 12.15 6.17
N LYS A 104 6.24 11.69 5.28
CA LYS A 104 6.38 10.40 4.60
C LYS A 104 7.53 10.37 3.59
N CYS A 105 7.83 11.47 2.89
CA CYS A 105 9.03 11.58 2.07
C CYS A 105 10.29 11.35 2.91
N LEU A 106 10.42 12.07 4.03
CA LEU A 106 11.58 11.96 4.93
C LEU A 106 11.71 10.54 5.51
N SER A 107 10.62 9.99 6.04
CA SER A 107 10.63 8.63 6.61
C SER A 107 10.82 7.52 5.58
N ALA A 108 10.50 7.75 4.30
CA ALA A 108 10.85 6.83 3.22
C ALA A 108 12.34 6.88 2.85
N GLY A 109 13.10 7.86 3.36
CA GLY A 109 14.53 8.05 3.08
C GLY A 109 14.85 9.15 2.07
N MET A 110 13.91 10.03 1.73
CA MET A 110 14.23 11.14 0.82
C MET A 110 15.16 12.16 1.49
N SER A 111 16.31 12.45 0.87
CA SER A 111 17.27 13.44 1.37
C SER A 111 17.75 14.39 0.27
N ARG A 112 18.34 15.52 0.66
CA ARG A 112 18.93 16.47 -0.29
C ARG A 112 20.28 15.97 -0.84
N ASP A 113 21.00 15.22 -0.02
CA ASP A 113 22.43 14.96 -0.20
C ASP A 113 22.71 13.52 -0.69
N CYS A 114 21.78 12.93 -1.44
CA CYS A 114 21.93 11.55 -1.92
C CYS A 114 23.17 11.44 -2.82
N LYS A 115 24.19 10.73 -2.33
CA LYS A 115 25.34 10.25 -3.09
C LYS A 115 25.03 8.86 -3.64
#